data_AF-A0A1B8EKX3-F1
#
_entry.id   AF-A0A1B8EKX3-F1
#
_cell.length_a   1.000
_cell.length_b   1.000
_cell.length_c   1.000
_cell.angle_alpha   90.00
_cell.angle_beta   90.00
_cell.angle_gamma   90.00
#
_symmetry.space_group_name_H-M   'P 1'
#
loop_
_entity.id
_entity.type
_entity.pdbx_description
1 polymer ?
#
loop_
_entity_poly.entity_id
_entity_poly.type
_entity_poly.pdbx_seq_one_letter_code
_entity_poly.pdbx_strand_id
1 'polypeptide(L)'
;MPPTTLESLPAEILLQICECLDRDYMTSVAAFARTSKYCYFAVTPLLFRTIKFFVDIREKHFREVQECHDMLQRTGSFRHVRRLVVDGTAPCHDEDLDPDYHWDRPTMSAKERGYSDEIFHWRVLTDAFPDRTGAEFVHEINDNWRQLADLVNQLPALVDLIFACSKATN
;
A
#
# COMPACT_ATOMS: atom_id res chain seq x y z
N MET A 1 -12.42 30.03 -28.27
CA MET A 1 -12.78 28.83 -27.49
C MET A 1 -11.94 28.84 -26.22
N PRO A 2 -12.51 28.67 -25.03
CA PRO A 2 -11.69 28.51 -23.83
C PRO A 2 -10.85 27.23 -23.98
N PRO A 3 -9.61 27.21 -23.47
CA PRO A 3 -8.77 26.03 -23.53
C PRO A 3 -9.47 24.89 -22.78
N THR A 4 -9.65 23.75 -23.46
CA THR A 4 -10.14 22.52 -22.84
C THR A 4 -9.04 22.00 -21.93
N THR A 5 -9.11 22.36 -20.64
CA THR A 5 -8.19 21.87 -19.62
C THR A 5 -8.68 20.53 -19.09
N LEU A 6 -7.75 19.74 -18.58
CA LEU A 6 -8.07 18.43 -18.02
C LEU A 6 -9.01 18.53 -16.80
N GLU A 7 -8.97 19.66 -16.09
CA GLU A 7 -9.85 20.00 -14.96
C GLU A 7 -11.30 20.29 -15.38
N SER A 8 -11.57 20.45 -16.69
CA SER A 8 -12.93 20.55 -17.21
C SER A 8 -13.64 19.20 -17.34
N LEU A 9 -12.90 18.10 -17.23
CA LEU A 9 -13.47 16.75 -17.25
C LEU A 9 -14.07 16.40 -15.87
N PRO A 10 -15.19 15.65 -15.82
CA PRO A 10 -15.71 15.12 -14.57
C PRO A 10 -14.69 14.22 -13.86
N ALA A 11 -14.75 14.20 -12.53
CA ALA A 11 -13.81 13.43 -11.70
C ALA A 11 -13.89 11.93 -12.01
N GLU A 12 -15.06 11.42 -12.39
CA GLU A 12 -15.31 10.03 -12.79
C GLU A 12 -14.52 9.66 -14.05
N ILE A 13 -14.40 10.59 -15.01
CA ILE A 13 -13.65 10.35 -16.24
C ILE A 13 -12.15 10.34 -15.94
N LEU A 14 -11.68 11.26 -15.09
CA LEU A 14 -10.28 11.25 -14.65
C LEU A 14 -9.95 9.97 -13.89
N LEU A 15 -10.85 9.53 -13.01
CA LEU A 15 -10.72 8.28 -12.27
C LEU A 15 -10.58 7.09 -13.25
N GLN A 16 -11.47 6.97 -14.23
CA GLN A 16 -11.43 5.89 -15.23
C GLN A 16 -10.13 5.88 -16.05
N ILE A 17 -9.66 7.05 -16.48
CA ILE A 17 -8.37 7.16 -17.18
C ILE A 17 -7.25 6.64 -16.27
N CYS A 18 -7.26 7.04 -15.00
CA CYS A 18 -6.27 6.60 -14.04
C CYS A 18 -6.41 5.12 -13.66
N GLU A 19 -7.60 4.52 -13.71
CA GLU A 19 -7.79 3.07 -13.50
C GLU A 19 -7.11 2.24 -14.60
N CYS A 20 -7.13 2.72 -15.85
CA CYS A 20 -6.39 2.10 -16.93
C CYS A 20 -4.87 2.19 -16.71
N LEU A 21 -4.40 3.31 -16.16
CA LEU A 21 -2.97 3.52 -15.85
C LEU A 21 -2.54 2.80 -14.59
N ASP A 22 -3.44 2.62 -13.61
CA ASP A 22 -3.14 2.01 -12.33
C ASP A 22 -2.46 0.67 -12.57
N ARG A 23 -3.07 -0.22 -13.36
CA ARG A 23 -2.56 -1.56 -13.66
C ARG A 23 -1.04 -1.63 -13.88
N ASP A 24 -0.52 -0.86 -14.84
CA ASP A 24 0.87 -0.99 -15.30
C ASP A 24 1.77 0.20 -14.91
N TYR A 25 1.17 1.36 -14.60
CA TYR A 25 1.87 2.64 -14.48
C TYR A 25 1.40 3.47 -13.26
N MET A 26 1.48 2.89 -12.06
CA MET A 26 1.11 3.60 -10.82
C MET A 26 1.89 4.90 -10.60
N THR A 27 3.15 4.95 -11.05
CA THR A 27 3.98 6.15 -10.99
C THR A 27 3.38 7.29 -11.81
N SER A 28 2.73 6.99 -12.95
CA SER A 28 2.01 7.99 -13.74
C SER A 28 0.75 8.48 -13.03
N VAL A 29 0.03 7.61 -12.31
CA VAL A 29 -1.13 8.02 -11.48
C VAL A 29 -0.68 8.92 -10.32
N ALA A 30 0.45 8.60 -9.67
CA ALA A 30 1.02 9.45 -8.64
C ALA A 30 1.48 10.81 -9.19
N ALA A 31 2.14 10.83 -10.36
CA ALA A 31 2.52 12.06 -11.03
C ALA A 31 1.29 12.90 -11.42
N PHE A 32 0.24 12.25 -11.91
CA PHE A 32 -1.04 12.86 -12.25
C PHE A 32 -1.67 13.57 -11.04
N ALA A 33 -1.70 12.89 -9.89
CA ALA A 33 -2.21 13.46 -8.64
C ALA A 33 -1.47 14.74 -8.21
N ARG A 34 -0.21 14.90 -8.59
CA ARG A 34 0.61 16.07 -8.26
C ARG A 34 0.39 17.28 -9.17
N THR A 35 -0.34 17.12 -10.28
CA THR A 35 -0.53 18.21 -11.27
C THR A 35 -1.47 19.31 -10.78
N SER A 36 -2.51 18.96 -10.02
CA SER A 36 -3.47 19.90 -9.44
C SER A 36 -4.18 19.29 -8.24
N LYS A 37 -4.77 20.15 -7.40
CA LYS A 37 -5.62 19.70 -6.27
C LYS A 37 -6.85 18.93 -6.75
N TYR A 38 -7.39 19.31 -7.91
CA TYR A 38 -8.54 18.62 -8.49
C TYR A 38 -8.16 17.21 -8.93
N CYS A 39 -7.04 17.06 -9.63
CA CYS A 39 -6.52 15.76 -10.06
C CYS A 39 -6.17 14.89 -8.85
N TYR A 40 -5.55 15.46 -7.81
CA TYR A 40 -5.32 14.76 -6.54
C TYR A 40 -6.62 14.19 -5.98
N PHE A 41 -7.64 15.03 -5.78
CA PHE A 41 -8.93 14.61 -5.24
C PHE A 41 -9.62 13.54 -6.09
N ALA A 42 -9.58 13.70 -7.42
CA ALA A 42 -10.19 12.75 -8.34
C ALA A 42 -9.57 11.35 -8.23
N VAL A 43 -8.26 11.24 -7.99
CA VAL A 43 -7.56 9.95 -7.94
C VAL A 43 -7.26 9.44 -6.53
N THR A 44 -7.56 10.22 -5.49
CA THR A 44 -7.49 9.79 -4.08
C THR A 44 -8.07 8.40 -3.85
N PRO A 45 -9.24 8.02 -4.42
CA PRO A 45 -9.78 6.68 -4.24
C PRO A 45 -8.88 5.57 -4.76
N LEU A 46 -8.18 5.78 -5.88
CA LEU A 46 -7.21 4.83 -6.43
C LEU A 46 -5.93 4.83 -5.61
N LEU A 47 -5.44 6.02 -5.27
CA LEU A 47 -4.24 6.16 -4.46
C LEU A 47 -4.43 5.34 -3.20
N PHE A 48 -5.44 5.56 -2.37
CA PHE A 48 -5.57 4.85 -1.09
C PHE A 48 -6.20 3.47 -1.18
N ARG A 49 -6.48 2.94 -2.39
CA ARG A 49 -7.16 1.65 -2.57
C ARG A 49 -6.43 0.48 -1.91
N THR A 50 -5.11 0.45 -2.02
CA THR A 50 -4.26 -0.62 -1.49
C THR A 50 -3.17 -0.03 -0.60
N ILE A 51 -3.06 -0.46 0.65
CA ILE A 51 -1.96 -0.10 1.54
C ILE A 51 -1.08 -1.33 1.78
N LYS A 52 0.23 -1.13 1.95
CA LYS A 52 1.21 -2.20 2.18
C LYS A 52 2.07 -1.85 3.38
N PHE A 53 2.27 -2.80 4.29
CA PHE A 53 3.24 -2.70 5.39
C PHE A 53 4.28 -3.81 5.28
N PHE A 54 5.49 -3.51 5.76
CA PHE A 54 6.54 -4.50 5.94
C PHE A 54 6.67 -4.84 7.42
N VAL A 55 6.70 -6.13 7.73
CA VAL A 55 6.93 -6.65 9.07
C VAL A 55 8.43 -6.78 9.25
N ASP A 56 9.06 -5.72 9.74
CA ASP A 56 10.40 -5.84 10.32
C ASP A 56 10.25 -6.14 11.82
N ILE A 57 11.17 -6.93 12.38
CA ILE A 57 11.26 -7.26 13.81
C ILE A 57 11.56 -6.00 14.64
N ARG A 58 11.95 -4.90 13.98
CA ARG A 58 12.36 -3.62 14.59
C ARG A 58 11.19 -2.66 14.83
N GLU A 59 11.36 -1.77 15.82
CA GLU A 59 10.40 -0.73 16.25
C GLU A 59 9.89 0.21 15.13
N LYS A 60 10.52 0.18 13.95
CA LYS A 60 10.16 0.96 12.77
C LYS A 60 8.72 0.70 12.30
N HIS A 61 8.20 -0.53 12.44
CA HIS A 61 6.84 -0.90 12.03
C HIS A 61 5.76 -0.02 12.67
N PHE A 62 5.93 0.39 13.93
CA PHE A 62 4.94 1.20 14.63
C PHE A 62 4.83 2.61 14.05
N ARG A 63 5.97 3.22 13.72
CA ARG A 63 5.99 4.57 13.16
C ARG A 63 5.28 4.60 11.81
N GLU A 64 5.50 3.58 10.99
CA GLU A 64 4.91 3.46 9.65
C GLU A 64 3.39 3.29 9.70
N VAL A 65 2.88 2.47 10.62
CA VAL A 65 1.43 2.32 10.84
C VAL A 65 0.81 3.63 11.32
N GLN A 66 1.46 4.34 12.25
CA GLN A 66 0.96 5.62 12.75
C GLN A 66 0.98 6.72 11.68
N GLU A 67 2.06 6.82 10.89
CA GLU A 67 2.15 7.79 9.80
C GLU A 67 1.10 7.51 8.71
N CYS A 68 0.85 6.23 8.41
CA CYS A 68 -0.22 5.84 7.50
C CYS A 68 -1.61 6.22 8.04
N HIS A 69 -1.87 5.95 9.32
CA HIS A 69 -3.11 6.34 9.99
C HIS A 69 -3.34 7.85 9.91
N ASP A 70 -2.34 8.64 10.30
CA ASP A 70 -2.34 10.09 10.25
C ASP A 70 -2.63 10.61 8.83
N MET A 71 -2.01 10.02 7.81
CA MET A 71 -2.23 10.38 6.40
C MET A 71 -3.67 10.06 5.96
N LEU A 72 -4.20 8.89 6.30
CA LEU A 72 -5.56 8.49 5.98
C LEU A 72 -6.59 9.39 6.68
N GLN A 73 -6.31 9.79 7.92
CA GLN A 73 -7.14 10.72 8.67
C GLN A 73 -7.14 12.12 8.05
N ARG A 74 -5.95 12.68 7.75
CA ARG A 74 -5.83 14.01 7.13
C ARG A 74 -6.54 14.10 5.78
N THR A 75 -6.56 13.01 5.03
CA THR A 75 -7.18 12.95 3.68
C THR A 75 -8.61 12.45 3.67
N GLY A 76 -9.15 11.97 4.81
CA GLY A 76 -10.47 11.35 4.88
C GLY A 76 -10.58 10.07 4.05
N SER A 77 -9.46 9.34 3.88
CA SER A 77 -9.34 8.27 2.89
C SER A 77 -9.54 6.87 3.43
N PHE A 78 -9.87 6.69 4.71
CA PHE A 78 -10.14 5.37 5.30
C PHE A 78 -11.17 4.56 4.51
N ARG A 79 -12.21 5.21 3.99
CA ARG A 79 -13.27 4.60 3.16
C ARG A 79 -12.81 4.12 1.78
N HIS A 80 -11.62 4.53 1.34
CA HIS A 80 -11.08 4.18 0.04
C HIS A 80 -10.18 2.95 0.12
N VAL A 81 -9.68 2.60 1.31
CA VAL A 81 -8.84 1.42 1.51
C VAL A 81 -9.70 0.17 1.37
N ARG A 82 -9.42 -0.61 0.32
CA ARG A 82 -10.07 -1.90 0.04
C ARG A 82 -9.15 -3.08 0.26
N ARG A 83 -7.84 -2.86 0.28
CA ARG A 83 -6.86 -3.91 0.42
C ARG A 83 -5.71 -3.50 1.31
N LEU A 84 -5.31 -4.41 2.19
CA LEU A 84 -4.14 -4.29 3.03
C LEU A 84 -3.20 -5.48 2.77
N VAL A 85 -1.96 -5.20 2.42
CA VAL A 85 -0.88 -6.18 2.25
C VAL A 85 0.10 -6.05 3.40
N VAL A 86 0.43 -7.15 4.05
CA VAL A 86 1.43 -7.21 5.12
C VAL A 86 2.49 -8.20 4.67
N ASP A 87 3.69 -7.71 4.40
CA ASP A 87 4.79 -8.49 3.82
C ASP A 87 5.91 -8.67 4.86
N GLY A 88 6.44 -9.88 5.03
CA GLY A 88 7.51 -10.16 6.00
C GLY A 88 8.91 -9.89 5.49
N THR A 89 9.07 -9.62 4.20
CA THR A 89 10.37 -9.38 3.59
C THR A 89 10.51 -7.89 3.35
N ALA A 90 11.03 -7.15 4.33
CA ALA A 90 11.46 -5.78 4.08
C ALA A 90 12.52 -5.84 2.96
N PRO A 91 12.42 -5.01 1.89
CA PRO A 91 13.50 -4.90 0.94
C PRO A 91 14.78 -4.60 1.74
N CYS A 92 15.82 -5.41 1.54
CA CYS A 92 17.13 -5.20 2.14
C CYS A 92 17.68 -3.86 1.61
N HIS A 93 17.23 -2.76 2.19
CA HIS A 93 17.88 -1.48 2.03
C HIS A 93 19.11 -1.55 2.93
N ASP A 94 20.27 -1.67 2.28
CA ASP A 94 21.57 -1.34 2.86
C ASP A 94 21.57 0.16 3.19
N GLU A 95 20.86 0.57 4.23
CA GLU A 95 20.78 1.99 4.58
C GLU A 95 21.01 2.15 6.07
N ASP A 96 22.27 2.52 6.34
CA ASP A 96 22.67 3.35 7.47
C ASP A 96 21.56 4.35 7.79
N LEU A 97 21.13 4.30 9.06
CA LEU A 97 20.27 5.21 9.79
C LEU A 97 20.16 6.63 9.18
N ASP A 98 19.27 6.84 8.21
CA ASP A 98 18.84 8.19 7.85
C ASP A 98 17.80 8.65 8.89
N PRO A 99 18.12 9.63 9.75
CA PRO A 99 17.18 10.19 10.71
C PRO A 99 15.98 10.91 10.05
N ASP A 100 16.03 11.18 8.74
CA ASP A 100 14.94 11.80 7.97
C ASP A 100 14.02 10.77 7.26
N TYR A 101 14.07 9.49 7.64
CA TYR A 101 13.17 8.46 7.09
C TYR A 101 11.70 8.76 7.42
N HIS A 102 10.98 9.31 6.45
CA HIS A 102 9.52 9.35 6.40
C HIS A 102 8.99 8.06 5.79
N TRP A 103 7.77 7.64 6.17
CA TRP A 103 7.07 6.56 5.48
C TRP A 103 6.83 6.93 4.02
N ASP A 104 7.78 6.54 3.17
CA ASP A 104 7.56 6.48 1.74
C ASP A 104 6.68 5.29 1.46
N ARG A 105 5.55 5.56 0.81
CA ARG A 105 4.59 4.54 0.47
C ARG A 105 5.31 3.43 -0.33
N PRO A 106 5.26 2.17 0.14
CA PRO A 106 5.90 1.08 -0.57
C PRO A 106 5.46 0.99 -2.02
N THR A 107 6.42 0.72 -2.91
CA THR A 107 6.11 0.41 -4.31
C THR A 107 5.30 -0.88 -4.36
N MET A 108 4.16 -0.86 -5.03
CA MET A 108 3.25 -1.99 -5.15
C MET A 108 3.20 -2.49 -6.59
N SER A 109 3.33 -3.79 -6.77
CA SER A 109 3.11 -4.45 -8.04
C SER A 109 1.63 -4.39 -8.46
N ALA A 110 1.37 -4.65 -9.75
CA ALA A 110 0.01 -4.82 -10.27
C ALA A 110 -0.74 -5.97 -9.57
N LYS A 111 -0.01 -7.04 -9.22
CA LYS A 111 -0.55 -8.22 -8.52
C LYS A 111 -1.05 -7.87 -7.12
N GLU A 112 -0.25 -7.16 -6.33
CA GLU A 112 -0.62 -6.72 -4.98
C GLU A 112 -1.86 -5.82 -5.00
N ARG A 113 -2.04 -5.02 -6.06
CA ARG A 113 -3.22 -4.17 -6.26
C ARG A 113 -4.45 -4.88 -6.81
N GLY A 114 -4.32 -6.15 -7.19
CA GLY A 114 -5.45 -7.02 -7.54
C GLY A 114 -5.71 -7.17 -9.03
N TYR A 115 -4.75 -6.82 -9.88
CA TYR A 115 -4.85 -6.96 -11.34
C TYR A 115 -4.38 -8.32 -11.87
N SER A 116 -4.50 -9.38 -11.07
CA SER A 116 -4.13 -10.74 -11.46
C SER A 116 -5.25 -11.72 -11.16
N ASP A 117 -5.62 -12.51 -12.16
CA ASP A 117 -6.59 -13.62 -12.07
C ASP A 117 -5.99 -14.85 -11.37
N GLU A 118 -4.68 -14.85 -11.10
CA GLU A 118 -4.03 -15.84 -10.27
C GLU A 118 -4.50 -15.63 -8.82
N ILE A 119 -5.59 -16.31 -8.46
CA ILE A 119 -6.12 -16.38 -7.09
C ILE A 119 -4.96 -16.82 -6.16
N PHE A 120 -4.32 -15.84 -5.53
CA PHE A 120 -3.41 -15.97 -4.40
C PHE A 120 -2.38 -17.11 -4.51
N HIS A 121 -1.64 -17.21 -5.61
CA HIS A 121 -0.32 -17.82 -5.53
C HIS A 121 0.64 -16.83 -4.88
N TRP A 122 0.52 -16.66 -3.56
CA TRP A 122 1.49 -15.95 -2.71
C TRP A 122 2.93 -16.44 -2.95
N ARG A 123 3.08 -17.68 -3.45
CA ARG A 123 4.35 -18.25 -3.92
C ARG A 123 5.02 -17.50 -5.08
N VAL A 124 4.30 -16.65 -5.80
CA VAL A 124 4.86 -15.87 -6.91
C VAL A 124 5.36 -14.49 -6.44
N LEU A 125 4.98 -14.03 -5.24
CA LEU A 125 5.69 -12.91 -4.60
C LEU A 125 7.05 -13.36 -4.03
N THR A 126 7.23 -14.66 -3.81
CA THR A 126 8.47 -15.27 -3.35
C THR A 126 9.30 -15.94 -4.45
N ASP A 127 8.98 -15.73 -5.74
CA ASP A 127 9.69 -16.36 -6.87
C ASP A 127 11.15 -15.89 -7.04
N ALA A 128 11.69 -15.11 -6.10
CA ALA A 128 13.11 -14.86 -5.98
C ALA A 128 13.87 -15.88 -5.09
N PHE A 129 13.25 -16.60 -4.15
CA PHE A 129 13.98 -17.55 -3.30
C PHE A 129 13.14 -18.75 -2.84
N PRO A 130 13.59 -19.99 -3.10
CA PRO A 130 12.92 -21.19 -2.65
C PRO A 130 13.37 -21.48 -1.22
N ASP A 131 12.61 -21.07 -0.20
CA ASP A 131 12.58 -21.92 0.98
C ASP A 131 11.24 -21.95 1.70
N ARG A 132 10.79 -23.19 1.92
CA ARG A 132 9.50 -23.53 2.50
C ARG A 132 9.76 -24.00 3.93
N THR A 133 9.60 -23.17 4.97
CA THR A 133 9.33 -23.74 6.31
C THR A 133 8.78 -22.76 7.36
N GLY A 134 7.66 -23.15 8.01
CA GLY A 134 7.43 -22.99 9.46
C GLY A 134 6.82 -21.68 9.98
N ALA A 135 5.50 -21.69 10.22
CA ALA A 135 4.65 -20.60 10.70
C ALA A 135 4.80 -20.19 12.20
N GLU A 136 5.84 -20.63 12.90
CA GLU A 136 5.85 -20.60 14.37
C GLU A 136 6.37 -19.30 15.03
N PHE A 137 6.87 -18.31 14.28
CA PHE A 137 7.48 -17.09 14.86
C PHE A 137 6.57 -15.85 14.95
N VAL A 138 5.41 -15.85 14.30
CA VAL A 138 4.50 -14.68 14.28
C VAL A 138 3.76 -14.51 15.62
N HIS A 139 3.82 -15.52 16.49
CA HIS A 139 3.07 -15.56 17.74
C HIS A 139 3.71 -14.82 18.91
N GLU A 140 4.96 -14.38 18.82
CA GLU A 140 5.70 -13.96 20.03
C GLU A 140 5.57 -12.47 20.41
N ILE A 141 4.86 -11.62 19.66
CA ILE A 141 4.66 -10.22 20.09
C ILE A 141 3.26 -9.69 19.77
N ASN A 142 2.27 -10.12 20.56
CA ASN A 142 0.87 -9.69 20.46
C ASN A 142 0.70 -8.16 20.52
N ASP A 143 1.54 -7.46 21.29
CA ASP A 143 1.46 -6.00 21.43
C ASP A 143 1.91 -5.25 20.16
N ASN A 144 2.79 -5.84 19.34
CA ASN A 144 3.26 -5.20 18.10
C ASN A 144 2.17 -5.13 17.03
N TRP A 145 1.18 -6.01 17.10
CA TRP A 145 0.08 -6.09 16.14
C TRP A 145 -1.11 -5.22 16.52
N ARG A 146 -1.17 -4.72 17.76
CA ARG A 146 -2.32 -3.96 18.27
C ARG A 146 -2.61 -2.73 17.41
N GLN A 147 -1.60 -1.93 17.10
CA GLN A 147 -1.78 -0.72 16.28
C GLN A 147 -2.28 -1.04 14.87
N LEU A 148 -1.78 -2.12 14.27
CA LEU A 148 -2.26 -2.56 12.96
C LEU A 148 -3.71 -3.06 13.04
N ALA A 149 -4.06 -3.81 14.10
CA ALA A 149 -5.43 -4.26 14.32
C ALA A 149 -6.39 -3.07 14.54
N ASP A 150 -5.97 -2.07 15.31
CA ASP A 150 -6.73 -0.83 15.53
C ASP A 150 -6.91 -0.03 14.22
N LEU A 151 -5.89 -0.01 13.36
CA LEU A 151 -6.00 0.57 12.02
C LEU A 151 -7.01 -0.22 11.17
N VAL A 152 -6.92 -1.55 11.13
CA VAL A 152 -7.84 -2.43 10.37
C VAL A 152 -9.30 -2.21 10.78
N ASN A 153 -9.56 -2.06 12.07
CA ASN A 153 -10.91 -1.77 12.58
C ASN A 153 -11.46 -0.42 12.08
N GLN A 154 -10.61 0.50 11.64
CA GLN A 154 -10.98 1.80 11.09
C GLN A 154 -11.12 1.80 9.56
N LEU A 155 -10.97 0.64 8.89
CA LEU A 155 -11.08 0.50 7.43
C LEU A 155 -12.45 -0.09 7.03
N PRO A 156 -13.52 0.74 6.90
CA PRO A 156 -14.88 0.24 6.68
C PRO A 156 -15.09 -0.40 5.31
N ALA A 157 -14.20 -0.15 4.36
CA ALA A 157 -14.29 -0.66 2.99
C ALA A 157 -13.27 -1.77 2.71
N LEU A 158 -12.57 -2.27 3.73
CA LEU A 158 -11.57 -3.32 3.57
C LEU A 158 -12.24 -4.61 3.09
N VAL A 159 -11.77 -5.10 1.94
CA VAL A 159 -12.24 -6.35 1.31
C VAL A 159 -11.18 -7.44 1.46
N ASP A 160 -9.91 -7.08 1.26
CA ASP A 160 -8.81 -8.04 1.21
C ASP A 160 -7.75 -7.72 2.28
N LEU A 161 -7.45 -8.69 3.13
CA LEU A 161 -6.28 -8.67 4.03
C LEU A 161 -5.31 -9.78 3.58
N ILE A 162 -4.15 -9.39 3.06
CA ILE A 162 -3.15 -10.30 2.52
C ILE A 162 -1.97 -10.31 3.48
N PHE A 163 -1.70 -11.46 4.08
CA PHE A 163 -0.56 -11.67 4.96
C PHE A 163 0.48 -12.57 4.27
N ALA A 164 1.57 -11.97 3.83
CA ALA A 164 2.67 -12.58 3.10
C ALA A 164 3.98 -12.46 3.91
N CYS A 165 4.03 -13.08 5.08
CA CYS A 165 5.26 -13.16 5.87
C CYS A 165 5.99 -14.48 5.59
N SER A 166 7.13 -14.40 4.89
CA SER A 166 8.10 -15.51 4.79
C SER A 166 9.32 -15.20 5.65
N LYS A 167 9.79 -16.18 6.41
CA LYS A 167 10.99 -16.05 7.25
C LYS A 167 12.23 -15.77 6.40
N ALA A 168 13.03 -14.78 6.80
CA ALA A 168 14.43 -14.66 6.40
C ALA A 168 15.29 -15.56 7.31
N THR A 169 16.04 -16.49 6.73
CA THR A 169 17.05 -17.31 7.43
C THR A 169 18.40 -16.59 7.44
N ASN A 170 18.97 -16.43 8.64
CA ASN A 170 20.34 -16.01 9.03
C ASN A 170 21.20 -15.27 8.01
#